data_AF-A0A173Y7W1-F1
#
_entry.id   AF-A0A173Y7W1-F1
#
_cell.length_a   1.000
_cell.length_b   1.000
_cell.length_c   1.000
_cell.angle_alpha   90.00
_cell.angle_beta   90.00
_cell.angle_gamma   90.00
#
_symmetry.space_group_name_H-M   'P 1'
#
loop_
_entity.id
_entity.type
_entity.pdbx_description
1 polymer ?
#
loop_
_entity_poly.entity_id
_entity_poly.type
_entity_poly.pdbx_seq_one_letter_code
_entity_poly.pdbx_strand_id
1 'polypeptide(L)'
;MISLVFRVVLILCSLFTAIFIIRKIRQSKVQINYAIFWILFSACLLIFSIFPELSISLASLLGIYSSTNFIFLVILFAVIIKLFFNTIEISNLEYKIKELSQKIAIDEKDFNETKENKSEEEMDE
;
A
#
# COMPACT_ATOMS: atom_id res chain seq x y z
N MET A 1 31.28 21.12 6.82
CA MET A 1 30.70 20.90 8.17
C MET A 1 29.24 20.51 7.98
N ILE A 2 28.87 19.26 8.25
CA ILE A 2 27.48 18.80 8.12
C ILE A 2 26.62 19.64 9.07
N SER A 3 25.74 20.47 8.51
CA SER A 3 25.06 21.55 9.24
C SER A 3 24.11 20.96 10.27
N LEU A 4 24.13 21.50 11.50
CA LEU A 4 23.20 21.17 12.60
C LEU A 4 21.73 21.14 12.14
N VAL A 5 21.40 21.90 11.10
CA VAL A 5 20.10 21.91 10.42
C VAL A 5 19.69 20.51 9.93
N PHE A 6 20.59 19.73 9.32
CA PHE A 6 20.29 18.35 8.90
C PHE A 6 19.99 17.44 10.09
N ARG A 7 20.70 17.62 11.21
CA ARG A 7 20.48 16.84 12.43
C ARG A 7 19.13 17.12 13.07
N VAL A 8 18.72 18.39 13.11
CA VAL A 8 17.42 18.82 13.64
C VAL A 8 16.27 18.36 12.74
N VAL A 9 16.43 18.48 11.42
CA VAL A 9 15.45 17.98 10.44
C VAL A 9 15.31 16.45 10.55
N LEU A 10 16.41 15.72 10.73
CA LEU A 10 16.38 14.27 10.95
C LEU A 10 15.60 13.86 12.21
N ILE A 11 15.82 14.56 13.33
CA ILE A 11 15.11 14.28 14.59
C ILE A 11 13.62 14.58 14.44
N LEU A 12 13.26 15.71 13.81
CA LEU A 12 11.86 16.07 13.56
C LEU A 12 11.18 15.08 12.61
N CYS A 13 11.87 14.68 11.55
CA CYS A 13 11.35 13.70 10.59
C CYS A 13 11.16 12.33 11.26
N SER A 14 12.12 11.87 12.06
CA SER A 14 12.02 10.63 12.85
C SER A 14 10.84 10.65 13.81
N LEU A 15 10.65 11.74 14.57
CA LEU A 15 9.49 11.90 15.46
C LEU A 15 8.18 11.89 14.66
N PHE A 16 8.13 12.60 13.54
CA PHE A 16 6.95 12.67 12.68
C PHE A 16 6.59 11.30 12.12
N THR A 17 7.57 10.55 11.61
CA THR A 17 7.40 9.17 11.14
C THR A 17 6.92 8.25 12.26
N ALA A 18 7.51 8.32 13.45
CA ALA A 18 7.10 7.51 14.59
C ALA A 18 5.64 7.81 15.01
N ILE A 19 5.26 9.09 15.08
CA ILE A 19 3.89 9.51 15.40
C ILE A 19 2.92 9.08 14.30
N PHE A 20 3.30 9.18 13.03
CA PHE A 20 2.49 8.76 11.90
C PHE A 20 2.21 7.26 11.93
N ILE A 21 3.25 6.45 12.21
CA ILE A 21 3.15 4.99 12.36
C ILE A 21 2.24 4.62 13.53
N ILE A 22 2.43 5.24 14.70
CA ILE A 22 1.63 4.97 15.90
C ILE A 22 0.15 5.36 15.68
N ARG A 23 -0.12 6.50 15.02
CA ARG A 23 -1.50 6.88 14.65
C ARG A 23 -2.12 5.91 13.65
N LYS A 24 -1.36 5.45 12.65
CA LYS A 24 -1.81 4.47 11.65
C LYS A 24 -2.08 3.08 12.26
N ILE A 25 -1.29 2.66 13.23
CA ILE A 25 -1.48 1.40 13.98
C ILE A 25 -2.74 1.47 14.85
N ARG A 26 -3.00 2.62 15.49
CA ARG A 26 -4.13 2.76 16.43
C ARG A 26 -5.47 2.95 15.73
N GLN A 27 -5.49 3.44 14.49
CA GLN A 27 -6.71 3.55 13.70
C GLN A 27 -6.93 2.33 12.79
N SER A 28 -7.52 1.30 13.41
CA SER A 28 -8.55 0.44 12.80
C SER A 28 -8.16 -0.43 11.60
N LYS A 29 -8.16 -1.76 11.79
CA LYS A 29 -8.56 -2.80 10.82
C LYS A 29 -8.02 -2.78 9.38
N VAL A 30 -7.07 -1.93 9.00
CA VAL A 30 -6.43 -1.96 7.68
C VAL A 30 -5.19 -2.82 7.79
N GLN A 31 -5.38 -4.10 7.46
CA GLN A 31 -4.39 -5.10 7.07
C GLN A 31 -2.93 -4.65 7.28
N ILE A 32 -2.31 -5.18 8.33
CA ILE A 32 -0.90 -5.02 8.74
C ILE A 32 0.10 -5.02 7.56
N ASN A 33 -0.24 -5.68 6.45
CA ASN A 33 0.54 -5.71 5.21
C ASN A 33 0.79 -4.32 4.57
N TYR A 34 -0.16 -3.36 4.62
CA TYR A 34 0.00 -2.06 3.95
C TYR A 34 0.84 -1.06 4.74
N ALA A 35 0.76 -1.12 6.07
CA ALA A 35 1.52 -0.25 6.95
C ALA A 35 3.00 -0.65 6.98
N ILE A 36 3.29 -1.95 6.87
CA ILE A 36 4.66 -2.49 6.86
C ILE A 36 5.50 -1.92 5.72
N PHE A 37 4.95 -1.80 4.50
CA PHE A 37 5.69 -1.20 3.38
C PHE A 37 6.10 0.25 3.69
N TRP A 38 5.16 1.06 4.21
CA TRP A 38 5.43 2.46 4.54
C TRP A 38 6.37 2.62 5.73
N ILE A 39 6.27 1.75 6.74
CA ILE A 39 7.21 1.68 7.86
C ILE A 39 8.62 1.37 7.34
N LEU A 40 8.77 0.33 6.53
CA LEU A 40 10.05 -0.08 5.97
C LEU A 40 10.63 0.99 5.03
N PHE A 41 9.78 1.59 4.19
CA PHE A 41 10.16 2.68 3.29
C PHE A 41 10.63 3.91 4.06
N SER A 42 9.94 4.28 5.14
CA SER A 42 10.34 5.39 6.01
C SER A 42 11.63 5.10 6.79
N ALA A 43 11.85 3.85 7.21
CA ALA A 43 13.09 3.41 7.83
C ALA A 43 14.26 3.43 6.84
N CYS A 44 14.06 2.95 5.60
CA CYS A 44 15.05 3.06 4.53
C CYS A 44 15.39 4.52 4.21
N LEU A 45 14.38 5.40 4.13
CA LEU A 45 14.59 6.84 3.97
C LEU A 45 15.40 7.45 5.12
N LEU A 46 15.12 7.05 6.37
CA LEU A 46 15.91 7.47 7.54
C LEU A 46 17.37 7.01 7.44
N ILE A 47 17.62 5.77 7.01
CA ILE A 47 18.96 5.23 6.81
C ILE A 47 19.70 6.02 5.73
N PHE A 48 19.07 6.26 4.57
CA PHE A 48 19.64 7.10 3.52
C PHE A 48 19.88 8.55 3.97
N SER A 49 19.01 9.08 4.83
CA SER A 49 19.15 10.44 5.35
C SER A 49 20.24 10.57 6.41
N ILE A 50 20.56 9.50 7.15
CA ILE A 50 21.66 9.47 8.13
C ILE A 50 23.01 9.19 7.45
N PHE A 51 23.01 8.42 6.36
CA PHE A 51 24.21 8.05 5.60
C PHE A 51 24.20 8.61 4.15
N PRO A 52 24.31 9.94 3.97
CA PRO A 52 24.47 10.52 2.62
C PRO A 52 25.75 10.04 1.92
N GLU A 53 26.76 9.59 2.67
CA GLU A 53 28.03 9.08 2.14
C GLU A 53 27.88 7.81 1.30
N LEU A 54 26.92 6.92 1.60
CA LEU A 54 26.62 5.75 0.77
C LEU A 54 26.08 6.16 -0.60
N SER A 55 25.22 7.17 -0.63
CA SER A 55 24.65 7.68 -1.87
C SER A 55 25.69 8.39 -2.73
N ILE A 56 26.67 9.06 -2.10
CA ILE A 56 27.78 9.72 -2.79
C ILE A 56 28.75 8.69 -3.40
N SER A 57 29.10 7.62 -2.66
CA SER A 57 29.94 6.53 -3.18
C SER A 57 29.29 5.77 -4.34
N LEU A 58 27.98 5.47 -4.26
CA LEU A 58 27.27 4.81 -5.36
C LEU A 58 27.09 5.74 -6.57
N ALA A 59 26.78 7.03 -6.36
CA ALA A 59 26.65 8.00 -7.45
C ALA A 59 27.98 8.21 -8.21
N SER A 60 29.11 8.19 -7.49
CA SER A 60 30.45 8.22 -8.09
C SER A 60 30.75 6.96 -8.91
N LEU A 61 30.27 5.78 -8.50
CA LEU A 61 30.48 4.53 -9.23
C LEU A 61 29.61 4.42 -10.49
N LEU A 62 28.41 5.02 -10.47
CA LEU A 62 27.46 5.05 -11.58
C LEU A 62 27.63 6.25 -12.54
N GLY A 63 28.53 7.20 -12.24
CA GLY A 63 28.81 8.36 -13.08
C GLY A 63 27.74 9.46 -13.05
N ILE A 64 26.90 9.51 -12.01
CA ILE A 64 25.82 10.49 -11.86
C ILE A 64 26.36 11.71 -11.09
N TYR A 65 26.37 12.88 -11.74
CA TYR A 65 26.93 14.14 -11.21
C TYR A 65 26.30 14.63 -9.89
N SER A 66 25.10 14.17 -9.53
CA SER A 66 24.40 14.61 -8.31
C SER A 66 23.86 13.43 -7.52
N SER A 67 24.33 13.27 -6.28
CA SER A 67 23.87 12.27 -5.31
C SER A 67 22.35 12.33 -5.09
N THR A 68 21.73 13.50 -5.29
CA THR A 68 20.29 13.71 -5.14
C THR A 68 19.48 12.98 -6.23
N ASN A 69 19.98 12.93 -7.46
CA ASN A 69 19.25 12.32 -8.59
C ASN A 69 19.17 10.80 -8.44
N PHE A 70 20.21 10.17 -7.87
CA PHE A 70 20.21 8.74 -7.58
C PHE A 70 19.13 8.37 -6.55
N ILE A 71 19.03 9.13 -5.46
CA ILE A 71 17.99 8.95 -4.43
C ILE A 71 16.60 9.09 -5.05
N PHE A 72 16.41 10.11 -5.91
CA PHE A 72 15.17 10.30 -6.63
C PHE A 72 14.80 9.09 -7.50
N LEU A 73 15.77 8.53 -8.23
CA LEU A 73 15.54 7.36 -9.10
C LEU A 73 15.14 6.14 -8.28
N VAL A 74 15.82 5.87 -7.16
CA VAL A 74 15.49 4.75 -6.25
C VAL A 74 14.10 4.91 -5.64
N ILE A 75 13.76 6.11 -5.17
CA ILE A 75 12.43 6.41 -4.61
C ILE A 75 11.35 6.25 -5.69
N LEU A 76 11.58 6.81 -6.88
CA LEU A 76 10.64 6.72 -8.00
C LEU A 76 10.39 5.26 -8.38
N PHE A 77 11.46 4.46 -8.48
CA PHE A 77 11.36 3.04 -8.77
C PHE A 77 10.58 2.28 -7.69
N ALA A 78 10.87 2.54 -6.41
CA ALA A 78 10.15 1.94 -5.29
C ALA A 78 8.65 2.31 -5.29
N VAL A 79 8.32 3.57 -5.61
CA VAL A 79 6.93 4.05 -5.71
C VAL A 79 6.20 3.37 -6.86
N ILE A 80 6.84 3.20 -8.03
CA ILE A 80 6.26 2.48 -9.17
C ILE A 80 5.95 1.03 -8.79
N ILE A 81 6.89 0.34 -8.13
CA ILE A 81 6.67 -1.04 -7.65
C ILE A 81 5.49 -1.08 -6.68
N LYS A 82 5.42 -0.17 -5.71
CA LYS A 82 4.29 -0.09 -4.78
C LYS A 82 2.97 0.16 -5.49
N LEU A 83 2.98 1.05 -6.49
CA LEU A 83 1.80 1.35 -7.29
C LEU A 83 1.31 0.09 -8.00
N PHE A 84 2.22 -0.68 -8.60
CA PHE A 84 1.92 -1.94 -9.25
C PHE A 84 1.30 -2.97 -8.29
N PHE A 85 1.89 -3.17 -7.10
CA PHE A 85 1.32 -4.06 -6.08
C PHE A 85 -0.08 -3.62 -5.64
N ASN A 86 -0.31 -2.31 -5.53
CA ASN A 86 -1.63 -1.78 -5.19
C ASN A 86 -2.65 -2.03 -6.31
N THR A 87 -2.25 -1.92 -7.58
CA THR A 87 -3.10 -2.28 -8.72
C THR A 87 -3.50 -3.75 -8.69
N ILE A 88 -2.57 -4.67 -8.37
CA ILE A 88 -2.88 -6.11 -8.26
C ILE A 88 -3.91 -6.37 -7.15
N GLU A 89 -3.72 -5.75 -5.99
CA GLU A 89 -4.66 -5.88 -4.88
C GLU A 89 -6.05 -5.38 -5.25
N ILE A 90 -6.14 -4.20 -5.87
CA ILE A 90 -7.41 -3.63 -6.33
C ILE A 90 -8.07 -4.58 -7.34
N SER A 91 -7.30 -5.13 -8.28
CA SER A 91 -7.80 -6.09 -9.26
C SER A 91 -8.36 -7.36 -8.61
N ASN A 92 -7.68 -7.91 -7.61
CA ASN A 92 -8.17 -9.06 -6.84
C ASN A 92 -9.45 -8.74 -6.06
N LEU A 93 -9.55 -7.52 -5.53
CA LEU A 93 -10.74 -7.08 -4.81
C LEU A 93 -11.93 -6.92 -5.74
N GLU A 94 -11.72 -6.32 -6.92
CA GLU A 94 -12.74 -6.20 -7.96
C GLU A 94 -13.24 -7.58 -8.43
N TYR A 95 -12.34 -8.55 -8.59
CA TYR A 95 -12.71 -9.92 -8.94
C TYR A 95 -13.62 -10.56 -7.88
N LYS A 96 -13.27 -10.43 -6.60
CA LYS A 96 -14.09 -10.96 -5.50
C LYS A 96 -15.46 -10.29 -5.42
N ILE A 97 -15.54 -8.99 -5.64
CA ILE A 97 -16.82 -8.27 -5.68
C ILE A 97 -17.69 -8.78 -6.82
N LYS A 98 -17.12 -9.00 -8.02
CA LYS A 98 -17.84 -9.59 -9.15
C LYS A 98 -18.36 -11.00 -8.83
N GLU A 99 -17.53 -11.85 -8.23
CA GLU A 99 -17.92 -13.22 -7.86
C GLU A 99 -19.06 -13.22 -6.83
N LEU A 100 -18.97 -12.37 -5.80
CA LEU A 100 -20.02 -12.23 -4.79
C LEU A 100 -21.32 -11.69 -5.39
N SER A 101 -21.23 -10.69 -6.27
CA SER A 101 -22.40 -10.16 -6.97
C SER A 101 -23.08 -11.20 -7.85
N GLN A 102 -22.30 -12.06 -8.52
CA GLN A 102 -22.83 -13.17 -9.31
C GLN A 102 -23.50 -14.22 -8.44
N LYS A 103 -22.90 -14.59 -7.31
CA LYS A 103 -23.53 -15.53 -6.35
C LYS A 103 -24.86 -15.00 -5.84
N ILE A 104 -24.93 -13.72 -5.44
CA ILE A 104 -26.18 -13.09 -5.01
C ILE A 104 -27.24 -13.15 -6.11
N ALA A 105 -26.87 -12.88 -7.37
CA ALA A 105 -27.82 -12.94 -8.49
C ALA A 105 -28.35 -14.35 -8.76
N ILE A 106 -27.52 -15.39 -8.60
CA ILE A 106 -27.93 -16.79 -8.73
C ILE A 106 -28.82 -17.20 -7.55
N ASP A 107 -28.40 -16.90 -6.32
CA ASP A 107 -29.17 -17.21 -5.10
C ASP A 107 -30.56 -16.56 -5.13
N GLU A 108 -30.68 -15.31 -5.59
CA GLU A 108 -31.95 -14.61 -5.75
C GLU A 108 -32.84 -15.27 -6.81
N LYS A 109 -32.25 -15.75 -7.90
CA LYS A 109 -32.97 -16.46 -8.97
C LYS A 109 -33.51 -17.79 -8.47
N ASP A 110 -32.68 -18.60 -7.84
CA ASP A 110 -33.05 -19.93 -7.32
C ASP A 110 -34.14 -19.81 -6.23
N PHE A 111 -34.06 -18.77 -5.40
CA PHE A 111 -35.09 -18.47 -4.41
C PHE A 111 -36.45 -18.16 -5.05
N ASN A 112 -36.46 -17.37 -6.12
CA ASN A 112 -37.71 -17.01 -6.82
C ASN A 112 -38.31 -18.20 -7.58
N GLU A 113 -37.50 -19.02 -8.26
CA GLU A 113 -37.99 -20.25 -8.92
C GLU A 113 -38.59 -21.25 -7.91
N THR A 114 -37.97 -21.40 -6.73
CA THR A 114 -38.51 -22.25 -5.67
C THR A 114 -39.85 -21.73 -5.14
N LYS A 115 -40.05 -20.42 -5.16
CA LYS A 115 -41.28 -19.77 -4.68
C LYS A 115 -42.41 -19.92 -5.69
N GLU A 116 -42.11 -19.76 -6.98
CA GLU A 116 -43.07 -19.96 -8.07
C GLU A 116 -43.56 -21.41 -8.14
N ASN A 117 -42.65 -22.40 -8.07
CA ASN A 117 -43.03 -23.82 -8.11
C ASN A 117 -43.97 -24.22 -6.95
N LYS A 118 -43.75 -23.68 -5.74
CA LYS A 118 -44.63 -23.95 -4.59
C LYS A 118 -46.01 -23.32 -4.75
N SER A 119 -46.10 -22.13 -5.35
CA SER A 119 -47.38 -21.49 -5.60
C SER A 119 -48.20 -22.17 -6.71
N GLU A 120 -47.54 -22.83 -7.67
CA GLU A 120 -48.22 -23.64 -8.69
C GLU A 120 -48.75 -24.96 -8.09
N GLU A 121 -47.96 -25.64 -7.24
CA GLU A 121 -48.39 -26.86 -6.55
C GLU A 121 -49.60 -26.63 -5.61
N GLU A 122 -49.68 -25.48 -4.93
CA GLU A 122 -50.81 -25.11 -4.05
C GLU A 122 -52.09 -24.70 -4.80
N MET A 123 -52.01 -24.41 -6.11
CA MET A 123 -53.17 -24.07 -6.95
C MET A 123 -53.80 -25.29 -7.64
N ASP A 124 -53.03 -26.39 -7.76
CA ASP A 124 -53.47 -27.64 -8.39
C ASP A 124 -54.06 -28.66 -7.39
N GLU A 125 -53.94 -28.42 -6.07
CA GLU A 125 -54.65 -29.14 -4.98
C GLU A 125 -56.03 -28.55 -4.63
#